data_AF-A0A258R0T9-F1
#
_entry.id   AF-A0A258R0T9-F1
#
_cell.length_a   1.000
_cell.length_b   1.000
_cell.length_c   1.000
_cell.angle_alpha   90.00
_cell.angle_beta   90.00
_cell.angle_gamma   90.00
#
_symmetry.space_group_name_H-M   'P 1'
#
loop_
_entity.id
_entity.type
_entity.pdbx_description
1 polymer ?
#
loop_
_entity_poly.entity_id
_entity_poly.type
_entity_poly.pdbx_seq_one_letter_code
_entity_poly.pdbx_strand_id
1 'polypeptide(L)'
;HFFFIHEHWQRYTSNVHHRSGPVWYFVPQLLVGFLPWLGLVPGAVRVVWQESAGGGFRPKLLLAVWAGAIFVFFSASGSKLPGYILPIFPALAVLLAVALAALDVAAWKRHVLVALGLVALPLLAWLPAQRWMNSGGVNPLLIDYLPWLGAAFLSMAAGLWVARRLNARSRLDASLAAYALALFSGITIATVGHETFGRDISGIELVAPMQSVLTPDMPLYGVRVLDHTLPFYLRRTLTMVERPDELEFGTQQEPDKWLPTMAAFKQAWTSGAHAMAVMSPETHAALRSEHLPLFVIAQNARRVVVVNFPRAAP
;
A
#
# COMPACT_ATOMS: atom_id res chain seq x y z
N HIS A 1 16.86 24.50 1.33
CA HIS A 1 15.51 24.74 1.88
C HIS A 1 14.62 23.50 1.77
N PHE A 2 14.44 22.89 0.59
CA PHE A 2 13.56 21.73 0.37
C PHE A 2 13.76 20.57 1.37
N PHE A 3 14.90 19.88 1.37
CA PHE A 3 15.08 18.67 2.18
C PHE A 3 14.95 18.88 3.71
N PHE A 4 15.68 19.80 4.33
CA PHE A 4 15.61 19.93 5.80
C PHE A 4 14.41 20.75 6.30
N ILE A 5 14.01 21.81 5.59
CA ILE A 5 12.95 22.70 6.07
C ILE A 5 11.58 22.23 5.62
N HIS A 6 11.39 21.95 4.33
CA HIS A 6 10.09 21.50 3.81
C HIS A 6 9.79 20.05 4.22
N GLU A 7 10.74 19.14 3.96
CA GLU A 7 10.51 17.70 4.15
C GLU A 7 10.64 17.20 5.61
N HIS A 8 11.28 17.95 6.51
CA HIS A 8 11.35 17.57 7.94
C HIS A 8 10.56 18.51 8.84
N TRP A 9 10.97 19.77 8.93
CA TRP A 9 10.37 20.72 9.86
C TRP A 9 8.90 20.99 9.52
N GLN A 10 8.61 21.49 8.32
CA GLN A 10 7.25 21.79 7.88
C GLN A 10 6.40 20.52 7.80
N ARG A 11 6.95 19.39 7.34
CA ARG A 11 6.23 18.10 7.32
C ARG A 11 5.79 17.65 8.72
N TYR A 12 6.61 17.89 9.75
CA TYR A 12 6.28 17.50 11.12
C TYR A 12 5.37 18.52 11.83
N THR A 13 5.67 19.82 11.72
CA THR A 13 5.00 20.86 12.52
C THR A 13 3.78 21.48 11.86
N SER A 14 3.48 21.14 10.61
CA SER A 14 2.38 21.75 9.85
C SER A 14 1.53 20.73 9.08
N ASN A 15 0.38 21.18 8.59
CA ASN A 15 -0.53 20.38 7.76
C ASN A 15 -0.31 20.59 6.24
N VAL A 16 0.81 21.21 5.84
CA VAL A 16 1.10 21.60 4.44
C VAL A 16 1.05 20.41 3.47
N HIS A 17 1.23 19.18 3.96
CA HIS A 17 1.24 17.97 3.14
C HIS A 17 -0.14 17.30 2.98
N HIS A 18 -1.24 17.93 3.44
CA HIS A 18 -2.62 17.44 3.34
C HIS A 18 -2.85 15.99 3.85
N ARG A 19 -1.96 15.50 4.71
CA ARG A 19 -2.00 14.16 5.34
C ARG A 19 -2.25 14.28 6.84
N SER A 20 -3.14 15.20 7.22
CA SER A 20 -3.52 15.41 8.62
C SER A 20 -4.34 14.22 9.11
N GLY A 21 -4.06 13.77 10.33
CA GLY A 21 -4.83 12.73 10.99
C GLY A 21 -4.92 12.99 12.49
N PRO A 22 -5.94 12.45 13.18
CA PRO A 22 -6.10 12.62 14.61
C PRO A 22 -4.91 12.07 15.39
N VAL A 23 -4.78 12.43 16.67
CA VAL A 23 -3.69 11.92 17.53
C VAL A 23 -3.74 10.38 17.64
N TRP A 24 -4.93 9.79 17.59
CA TRP A 24 -5.13 8.33 17.59
C TRP A 24 -4.93 7.68 16.21
N TYR A 25 -4.49 8.41 15.18
CA TYR A 25 -4.41 7.93 13.80
C TYR A 25 -3.73 6.58 13.67
N PHE A 26 -2.68 6.29 14.46
CA PHE A 26 -1.87 5.07 14.42
C PHE A 26 -2.39 3.90 15.28
N VAL A 27 -3.37 4.15 16.15
CA VAL A 27 -3.97 3.12 17.02
C VAL A 27 -4.57 1.97 16.20
N PRO A 28 -5.46 2.19 15.22
CA PRO A 28 -6.05 1.08 14.46
C PRO A 28 -5.02 0.29 13.64
N GLN A 29 -3.99 0.92 13.08
CA GLN A 29 -2.93 0.26 12.31
C GLN A 29 -2.05 -0.61 13.21
N LEU A 30 -1.75 -0.14 14.42
CA LEU A 30 -1.06 -0.95 15.42
C LEU A 30 -1.90 -2.17 15.80
N LEU A 31 -3.20 -1.98 16.06
CA LEU A 31 -4.10 -3.08 16.42
C LEU A 31 -4.27 -4.09 15.29
N VAL A 32 -4.42 -3.65 14.05
CA VAL A 32 -4.52 -4.53 12.87
C VAL A 32 -3.19 -5.24 12.61
N GLY A 33 -2.07 -4.52 12.67
CA GLY A 33 -0.74 -5.07 12.45
C GLY A 33 -0.32 -6.12 13.50
N PHE A 34 -0.90 -6.07 14.70
CA PHE A 34 -0.69 -7.06 15.76
C PHE A 34 -1.91 -7.90 16.09
N LEU A 35 -2.99 -7.85 15.30
CA LEU A 35 -4.26 -8.52 15.58
C LEU A 35 -4.11 -9.99 16.07
N PRO A 36 -3.29 -10.85 15.42
CA PRO A 36 -3.10 -12.23 15.91
C PRO A 36 -2.44 -12.31 17.30
N TRP A 37 -1.65 -11.32 17.69
CA TRP A 37 -0.81 -11.33 18.89
C TRP A 37 -1.34 -10.44 20.02
N LEU A 38 -2.47 -9.74 19.85
CA LEU A 38 -3.00 -8.79 20.85
C LEU A 38 -3.22 -9.41 22.23
N GLY A 39 -3.57 -10.70 22.30
CA GLY A 39 -3.73 -11.42 23.56
C GLY A 39 -2.45 -11.53 24.40
N LEU A 40 -1.27 -11.30 23.81
CA LEU A 40 0.02 -11.33 24.51
C LEU A 40 0.41 -9.97 25.08
N VAL A 41 -0.27 -8.88 24.71
CA VAL A 41 0.07 -7.51 25.14
C VAL A 41 0.12 -7.37 26.67
N PRO A 42 -0.83 -7.90 27.47
CA PRO A 42 -0.74 -7.82 28.92
C PRO A 42 0.51 -8.52 29.48
N GLY A 43 0.92 -9.63 28.85
CA GLY A 43 2.16 -10.32 29.19
C GLY A 43 3.39 -9.51 28.83
N ALA A 44 3.41 -8.88 27.65
CA ALA A 44 4.48 -8.01 27.19
C ALA A 44 4.67 -6.79 28.13
N VAL A 45 3.58 -6.19 28.61
CA VAL A 45 3.63 -5.11 29.61
C VAL A 45 4.20 -5.63 30.94
N ARG A 46 3.74 -6.80 31.40
CA ARG A 46 4.23 -7.40 32.66
C ARG A 46 5.74 -7.68 32.61
N VAL A 47 6.27 -8.21 31.51
CA VAL A 47 7.71 -8.53 31.41
C VAL A 47 8.59 -7.28 31.45
N VAL A 48 8.08 -6.13 30.99
CA VAL A 48 8.76 -4.82 31.11
C VAL A 48 8.70 -4.32 32.55
N TRP A 49 7.53 -4.36 33.19
CA TRP A 49 7.37 -3.91 34.58
C TRP A 49 8.17 -4.72 35.60
N GLN A 50 8.31 -6.02 35.37
CA GLN A 50 9.08 -6.92 36.25
C GLN A 50 10.59 -6.86 36.00
N GLU A 51 11.05 -6.09 35.01
CA GLU A 51 12.48 -5.94 34.75
C GLU A 51 13.13 -5.14 35.89
N SER A 52 13.91 -5.84 36.72
CA SER A 52 14.63 -5.25 37.85
C SER A 52 15.55 -4.11 37.41
N ALA A 53 15.56 -3.04 38.20
CA ALA A 53 16.36 -1.85 37.97
C ALA A 53 17.74 -1.90 38.67
N GLY A 54 18.26 -3.09 38.98
CA GLY A 54 19.45 -3.34 39.82
C GLY A 54 20.80 -2.83 39.28
N GLY A 55 20.87 -1.60 38.78
CA GLY A 55 22.07 -0.87 38.35
C GLY A 55 22.55 -1.17 36.93
N GLY A 56 21.95 -2.12 36.22
CA GLY A 56 22.39 -2.57 34.89
C GLY A 56 21.51 -2.13 33.72
N PHE A 57 21.88 -2.58 32.51
CA PHE A 57 21.12 -2.36 31.28
C PHE A 57 19.76 -3.07 31.31
N ARG A 58 18.72 -2.38 30.83
CA ARG A 58 17.31 -2.83 30.86
C ARG A 58 16.76 -2.99 29.43
N PRO A 59 17.05 -4.12 28.76
CA PRO A 59 16.66 -4.32 27.36
C PRO A 59 15.16 -4.26 27.12
N LYS A 60 14.32 -4.80 28.02
CA LYS A 60 12.86 -4.82 27.81
C LYS A 60 12.29 -3.41 27.92
N LEU A 61 12.77 -2.62 28.89
CA LEU A 61 12.44 -1.21 29.00
C LEU A 61 12.91 -0.43 27.77
N LEU A 62 14.13 -0.65 27.28
CA LEU A 62 14.62 0.01 26.07
C LEU A 62 13.68 -0.23 24.89
N LEU A 63 13.26 -1.48 24.66
CA LEU A 63 12.34 -1.83 23.57
C LEU A 63 10.96 -1.18 23.74
N ALA A 64 10.45 -1.12 24.98
CA ALA A 64 9.19 -0.47 25.27
C ALA A 64 9.26 1.06 25.05
N VAL A 65 10.36 1.69 25.50
CA VAL A 65 10.63 3.11 25.27
C VAL A 65 10.81 3.39 23.79
N TRP A 66 11.52 2.54 23.05
CA TRP A 66 11.68 2.66 21.60
C TRP A 66 10.33 2.69 20.90
N ALA A 67 9.49 1.67 21.14
CA ALA A 67 8.18 1.58 20.54
C ALA A 67 7.27 2.76 20.95
N GLY A 68 7.25 3.08 22.24
CA GLY A 68 6.44 4.17 22.79
C GLY A 68 6.85 5.54 22.28
N ALA A 69 8.15 5.85 22.27
CA ALA A 69 8.69 7.12 21.83
C ALA A 69 8.40 7.36 20.34
N ILE A 70 8.66 6.38 19.47
CA ILE A 70 8.36 6.50 18.03
C ILE A 70 6.86 6.62 17.79
N PHE A 71 6.04 5.82 18.48
CA PHE A 71 4.59 5.88 18.35
C PHE A 71 4.04 7.26 18.74
N VAL A 72 4.46 7.80 19.89
CA VAL A 72 4.04 9.12 20.37
C VAL A 72 4.55 10.22 19.45
N PHE A 73 5.82 10.15 19.02
CA PHE A 73 6.43 11.12 18.13
C PHE A 73 5.65 11.28 16.82
N PHE A 74 5.32 10.17 16.15
CA PHE A 74 4.55 10.21 14.91
C PHE A 74 3.07 10.51 15.15
N SER A 75 2.49 10.09 16.28
CA SER A 75 1.11 10.45 16.63
C SER A 75 0.92 11.97 16.80
N ALA A 76 1.96 12.66 17.28
CA ALA A 76 1.98 14.13 17.39
C ALA A 76 2.27 14.87 16.07
N SER A 77 2.75 14.18 15.02
CA SER A 77 3.11 14.79 13.73
C SER A 77 1.89 15.37 12.97
N GLY A 78 2.06 16.53 12.34
CA GLY A 78 1.06 17.15 11.45
C GLY A 78 0.81 16.36 10.15
N SER A 79 1.82 15.67 9.64
CA SER A 79 1.69 14.72 8.53
C SER A 79 1.77 13.28 9.03
N LYS A 80 0.86 12.41 8.57
CA LYS A 80 0.83 10.99 8.95
C LYS A 80 0.68 10.08 7.73
N LEU A 81 1.53 9.05 7.67
CA LEU A 81 1.40 7.93 6.73
C LEU A 81 1.43 6.62 7.51
N PRO A 82 0.66 5.59 7.12
CA PRO A 82 0.60 4.32 7.84
C PRO A 82 1.98 3.69 8.10
N GLY A 83 2.90 3.83 7.14
CA GLY A 83 4.26 3.28 7.22
C GLY A 83 5.17 3.91 8.28
N TYR A 84 4.84 5.06 8.86
CA TYR A 84 5.71 5.76 9.80
C TYR A 84 5.99 4.98 11.08
N ILE A 85 5.03 4.18 11.54
CA ILE A 85 5.20 3.36 12.75
C ILE A 85 5.85 1.99 12.49
N LEU A 86 6.16 1.62 11.24
CA LEU A 86 6.81 0.32 10.95
C LEU A 86 8.05 0.03 11.81
N PRO A 87 8.91 1.01 12.16
CA PRO A 87 10.09 0.75 13.01
C PRO A 87 9.80 0.28 14.44
N ILE A 88 8.55 0.35 14.94
CA ILE A 88 8.21 -0.13 16.29
C ILE A 88 7.94 -1.63 16.33
N PHE A 89 7.59 -2.23 15.19
CA PHE A 89 7.15 -3.63 15.12
C PHE A 89 8.23 -4.63 15.56
N PRO A 90 9.53 -4.47 15.20
CA PRO A 90 10.58 -5.36 15.69
C PRO A 90 10.70 -5.35 17.22
N ALA A 91 10.64 -4.17 17.85
CA ALA A 91 10.76 -4.03 19.30
C ALA A 91 9.59 -4.68 20.02
N LEU A 92 8.37 -4.46 19.52
CA LEU A 92 7.16 -5.09 20.05
C LEU A 92 7.17 -6.61 19.85
N ALA A 93 7.64 -7.11 18.69
CA ALA A 93 7.73 -8.54 18.43
C ALA A 93 8.63 -9.26 19.44
N VAL A 94 9.77 -8.66 19.81
CA VAL A 94 10.67 -9.22 20.84
C VAL A 94 9.98 -9.25 22.21
N LEU A 95 9.30 -8.18 22.61
CA LEU A 95 8.57 -8.15 23.89
C LEU A 95 7.45 -9.19 23.94
N LEU A 96 6.70 -9.35 22.86
CA LEU A 96 5.66 -10.36 22.73
C LEU A 96 6.26 -11.77 22.74
N ALA A 97 7.43 -11.99 22.13
CA ALA A 97 8.12 -13.28 22.16
C ALA A 97 8.54 -13.68 23.59
N VAL A 98 9.01 -12.74 24.40
CA VAL A 98 9.33 -13.00 25.83
C VAL A 98 8.06 -13.37 26.61
N ALA A 99 6.94 -12.70 26.34
CA ALA A 99 5.66 -13.04 26.96
C ALA A 99 5.13 -14.41 26.50
N LEU A 100 5.32 -14.72 25.22
CA LEU A 100 4.93 -15.99 24.60
C LEU A 100 5.70 -17.18 25.19
N ALA A 101 7.00 -17.01 25.45
CA ALA A 101 7.84 -18.04 26.06
C ALA A 101 7.41 -18.44 27.47
N ALA A 102 6.64 -17.61 28.16
CA ALA A 102 6.10 -17.89 29.49
C ALA A 102 4.74 -18.61 29.47
N LEU A 103 4.15 -18.87 28.28
CA LEU A 103 2.86 -19.54 28.19
C LEU A 103 2.96 -21.05 28.33
N ASP A 104 2.01 -21.63 29.06
CA ASP A 104 1.80 -23.08 29.08
C ASP A 104 0.92 -23.56 27.91
N VAL A 105 0.79 -24.87 27.77
CA VAL A 105 -0.03 -25.54 26.73
C VAL A 105 -1.49 -25.08 26.78
N ALA A 106 -2.03 -24.79 27.97
CA ALA A 106 -3.43 -24.41 28.15
C ALA A 106 -3.69 -22.96 27.74
N ALA A 107 -2.81 -22.03 28.13
CA ALA A 107 -2.85 -20.63 27.74
C ALA A 107 -2.63 -20.49 26.23
N TRP A 108 -1.66 -21.21 25.67
CA TRP A 108 -1.43 -21.23 24.23
C TRP A 108 -2.64 -21.80 23.46
N LYS A 109 -3.29 -22.86 23.97
CA LYS A 109 -4.53 -23.38 23.40
C LYS A 109 -5.62 -22.31 23.28
N ARG A 110 -5.82 -21.50 24.33
CA ARG A 110 -6.82 -20.41 24.32
C ARG A 110 -6.46 -19.37 23.26
N HIS A 111 -5.18 -19.00 23.17
CA HIS A 111 -4.69 -18.07 22.15
C HIS A 111 -4.97 -18.55 20.72
N VAL A 112 -4.65 -19.82 20.42
CA VAL A 112 -4.94 -20.44 19.11
C VAL A 112 -6.45 -20.47 18.82
N LEU A 113 -7.29 -20.77 19.82
CA LEU A 113 -8.75 -20.79 19.65
C LEU A 113 -9.33 -19.41 19.33
N VAL A 114 -8.83 -18.35 19.99
CA VAL A 114 -9.24 -16.97 19.69
C VAL A 114 -8.84 -16.60 18.27
N ALA A 115 -7.61 -16.88 17.87
CA ALA A 115 -7.15 -16.63 16.50
C ALA A 115 -7.98 -17.40 15.46
N LEU A 116 -8.32 -18.67 15.75
CA LEU A 116 -9.18 -19.46 14.88
C LEU A 116 -10.57 -18.85 14.75
N GLY A 117 -11.15 -18.32 15.83
CA GLY A 117 -12.42 -17.58 15.79
C GLY A 117 -12.32 -16.31 14.93
N LEU A 118 -11.27 -15.52 15.11
CA LEU A 118 -11.03 -14.30 14.32
C LEU A 118 -10.87 -14.57 12.82
N VAL A 119 -10.33 -15.74 12.45
CA VAL A 119 -10.18 -16.16 11.04
C VAL A 119 -11.46 -16.84 10.52
N ALA A 120 -12.15 -17.62 11.34
CA ALA A 120 -13.36 -18.33 10.94
C ALA A 120 -14.52 -17.39 10.64
N LEU A 121 -14.67 -16.29 11.40
CA LEU A 121 -15.74 -15.30 11.17
C LEU A 121 -15.73 -14.71 9.75
N PRO A 122 -14.64 -14.11 9.25
CA PRO A 122 -14.60 -13.61 7.87
C PRO A 122 -14.67 -14.73 6.84
N LEU A 123 -14.15 -15.93 7.13
CA LEU A 123 -14.30 -17.08 6.24
C LEU A 123 -15.77 -17.51 6.07
N LEU A 124 -16.55 -17.50 7.16
CA LEU A 124 -17.98 -17.80 7.12
C LEU A 124 -18.77 -16.70 6.41
N ALA A 125 -18.35 -15.44 6.57
CA ALA A 125 -18.95 -14.29 5.90
C ALA A 125 -18.57 -14.17 4.41
N TRP A 126 -17.52 -14.86 3.96
CA TRP A 126 -16.99 -14.74 2.60
C TRP A 126 -18.00 -15.10 1.51
N LEU A 127 -18.66 -16.26 1.62
CA LEU A 127 -19.63 -16.71 0.62
C LEU A 127 -20.87 -15.80 0.49
N PRO A 128 -21.54 -15.37 1.58
CA PRO A 128 -22.63 -14.41 1.48
C PRO A 128 -22.15 -13.03 0.99
N ALA A 129 -20.96 -12.57 1.37
CA ALA A 129 -20.37 -11.34 0.85
C ALA A 129 -20.15 -11.41 -0.67
N GLN A 130 -19.61 -12.53 -1.18
CA GLN A 130 -19.41 -12.74 -2.61
C GLN A 130 -20.73 -12.74 -3.38
N ARG A 131 -21.76 -13.41 -2.87
CA ARG A 131 -23.09 -13.42 -3.51
C ARG A 131 -23.72 -12.03 -3.56
N TRP A 132 -23.61 -11.27 -2.47
CA TRP A 132 -24.13 -9.91 -2.40
C TRP A 132 -23.37 -8.98 -3.36
N MET A 133 -22.04 -9.03 -3.39
CA MET A 133 -21.24 -8.19 -4.29
C MET A 133 -21.51 -8.51 -5.77
N ASN A 134 -21.80 -9.77 -6.09
CA ASN A 134 -22.20 -10.19 -7.43
C ASN A 134 -23.61 -9.74 -7.84
N SER A 135 -24.45 -9.27 -6.91
CA SER A 135 -25.81 -8.80 -7.24
C SER A 135 -25.85 -7.41 -7.89
N GLY A 136 -24.69 -6.75 -8.04
CA GLY A 136 -24.53 -5.48 -8.76
C GLY A 136 -24.11 -4.31 -7.87
N GLY A 137 -23.65 -3.23 -8.50
CA GLY A 137 -23.28 -1.96 -7.82
C GLY A 137 -21.93 -1.97 -7.11
N VAL A 138 -21.14 -3.04 -7.25
CA VAL A 138 -19.81 -3.17 -6.64
C VAL A 138 -18.72 -3.19 -7.72
N ASN A 139 -17.57 -2.60 -7.44
CA ASN A 139 -16.43 -2.57 -8.35
C ASN A 139 -16.00 -4.01 -8.72
N PRO A 140 -15.92 -4.37 -10.02
CA PRO A 140 -15.50 -5.69 -10.48
C PRO A 140 -14.15 -6.15 -9.91
N LEU A 141 -13.19 -5.24 -9.72
CA LEU A 141 -11.88 -5.57 -9.15
C LEU A 141 -11.97 -6.06 -7.69
N LEU A 142 -12.97 -5.58 -6.92
CA LEU A 142 -13.25 -6.09 -5.58
C LEU A 142 -13.82 -7.51 -5.64
N ILE A 143 -14.69 -7.78 -6.61
CA ILE A 143 -15.26 -9.11 -6.83
C ILE A 143 -14.14 -10.11 -7.17
N ASP A 144 -13.23 -9.73 -8.06
CA ASP A 144 -12.09 -10.56 -8.48
C ASP A 144 -11.09 -10.82 -7.33
N TYR A 145 -11.02 -9.92 -6.36
CA TYR A 145 -10.18 -10.09 -5.18
C TYR A 145 -10.78 -11.03 -4.11
N LEU A 146 -12.10 -11.14 -4.02
CA LEU A 146 -12.75 -11.94 -2.97
C LEU A 146 -12.32 -13.42 -2.92
N PRO A 147 -12.15 -14.15 -4.05
CA PRO A 147 -11.64 -15.53 -4.00
C PRO A 147 -10.28 -15.65 -3.31
N TRP A 148 -9.40 -14.66 -3.50
CA TRP A 148 -8.09 -14.63 -2.82
C TRP A 148 -8.23 -14.44 -1.31
N LEU A 149 -9.16 -13.59 -0.86
CA LEU A 149 -9.45 -13.43 0.57
C LEU A 149 -10.04 -14.73 1.16
N GLY A 150 -10.95 -15.39 0.43
CA GLY A 150 -11.48 -16.70 0.82
C GLY A 150 -10.38 -17.76 0.96
N ALA A 151 -9.49 -17.85 -0.04
CA ALA A 151 -8.34 -18.75 -0.01
C ALA A 151 -7.36 -18.43 1.12
N ALA A 152 -7.09 -17.15 1.39
CA ALA A 152 -6.26 -16.70 2.49
C ALA A 152 -6.83 -17.15 3.85
N PHE A 153 -8.11 -16.86 4.13
CA PHE A 153 -8.73 -17.25 5.39
C PHE A 153 -8.88 -18.77 5.54
N LEU A 154 -9.14 -19.50 4.45
CA LEU A 154 -9.18 -20.95 4.46
C LEU A 154 -7.80 -21.55 4.78
N SER A 155 -6.73 -21.01 4.17
CA SER A 155 -5.34 -21.41 4.45
C SER A 155 -4.96 -21.16 5.91
N MET A 156 -5.30 -19.98 6.44
CA MET A 156 -5.11 -19.64 7.85
C MET A 156 -5.88 -20.59 8.77
N ALA A 157 -7.15 -20.85 8.49
CA ALA A 157 -7.99 -21.73 9.30
C ALA A 157 -7.44 -23.16 9.34
N ALA A 158 -7.00 -23.69 8.19
CA ALA A 158 -6.39 -25.00 8.09
C ALA A 158 -5.08 -25.08 8.91
N GLY A 159 -4.20 -24.10 8.76
CA GLY A 159 -2.93 -24.05 9.49
C GLY A 159 -3.13 -23.86 11.01
N LEU A 160 -4.08 -23.02 11.42
CA LEU A 160 -4.45 -22.85 12.84
C LEU A 160 -5.07 -24.12 13.43
N TRP A 161 -5.83 -24.88 12.64
CA TRP A 161 -6.33 -26.20 13.06
C TRP A 161 -5.18 -27.19 13.27
N VAL A 162 -4.16 -27.20 12.38
CA VAL A 162 -2.94 -28.01 12.56
C VAL A 162 -2.19 -27.58 13.82
N ALA A 163 -2.00 -26.28 14.04
CA ALA A 163 -1.40 -25.74 15.26
C ALA A 163 -2.12 -26.27 16.51
N ARG A 164 -3.46 -26.19 16.53
CA ARG A 164 -4.29 -26.71 17.62
C ARG A 164 -4.07 -28.21 17.86
N ARG A 165 -3.98 -29.02 16.79
CA ARG A 165 -3.73 -30.47 16.87
C ARG A 165 -2.34 -30.79 17.41
N LEU A 166 -1.32 -30.03 17.03
CA LEU A 166 0.05 -30.17 17.54
C LEU A 166 0.12 -29.80 19.02
N ASN A 167 -0.53 -28.71 19.43
CA ASN A 167 -0.61 -28.32 20.84
C ASN A 167 -1.33 -29.37 21.70
N ALA A 168 -2.38 -30.01 21.17
CA ALA A 168 -3.08 -31.11 21.85
C ALA A 168 -2.19 -32.36 22.07
N ARG A 169 -1.07 -32.46 21.35
CA ARG A 169 -0.03 -33.48 21.55
C ARG A 169 1.16 -32.95 22.37
N SER A 170 0.99 -31.81 23.06
CA SER A 170 2.03 -31.12 23.83
C SER A 170 3.27 -30.72 23.02
N ARG A 171 3.14 -30.57 21.70
CA ARG A 171 4.22 -30.09 20.81
C ARG A 171 4.12 -28.58 20.63
N LEU A 172 4.52 -27.83 21.66
CA LEU A 172 4.35 -26.37 21.70
C LEU A 172 5.09 -25.67 20.54
N ASP A 173 6.38 -25.95 20.36
CA ASP A 173 7.19 -25.30 19.32
C ASP A 173 6.65 -25.55 17.91
N ALA A 174 6.26 -26.80 17.63
CA ALA A 174 5.64 -27.16 16.36
C ALA A 174 4.28 -26.46 16.16
N SER A 175 3.51 -26.31 17.23
CA SER A 175 2.26 -25.54 17.18
C SER A 175 2.50 -24.05 16.93
N LEU A 176 3.53 -23.46 17.53
CA LEU A 176 3.89 -22.06 17.33
C LEU A 176 4.35 -21.81 15.89
N ALA A 177 5.20 -22.70 15.36
CA ALA A 177 5.64 -22.65 13.98
C ALA A 177 4.45 -22.79 13.01
N ALA A 178 3.57 -23.77 13.22
CA ALA A 178 2.37 -23.95 12.39
C ALA A 178 1.44 -22.73 12.45
N TYR A 179 1.27 -22.12 13.63
CA TYR A 179 0.49 -20.89 13.80
C TYR A 179 1.09 -19.72 13.01
N ALA A 180 2.39 -19.47 13.16
CA ALA A 180 3.08 -18.39 12.47
C ALA A 180 3.04 -18.57 10.94
N LEU A 181 3.29 -19.79 10.46
CA LEU A 181 3.23 -20.14 9.04
C LEU A 181 1.81 -20.02 8.47
N ALA A 182 0.78 -20.35 9.24
CA ALA A 182 -0.61 -20.21 8.83
C ALA A 182 -0.94 -18.73 8.57
N LEU A 183 -0.58 -17.85 9.52
CA LEU A 183 -0.81 -16.42 9.39
C LEU A 183 0.01 -15.81 8.25
N PHE A 184 1.30 -16.15 8.16
CA PHE A 184 2.19 -15.68 7.11
C PHE A 184 1.67 -16.08 5.73
N SER A 185 1.31 -17.35 5.54
CA SER A 185 0.77 -17.85 4.27
C SER A 185 -0.54 -17.15 3.91
N GLY A 186 -1.46 -16.99 4.86
CA GLY A 186 -2.72 -16.29 4.63
C GLY A 186 -2.54 -14.84 4.22
N ILE A 187 -1.73 -14.09 4.96
CA ILE A 187 -1.42 -12.68 4.64
C ILE A 187 -0.75 -12.61 3.26
N THR A 188 0.18 -13.52 2.96
CA THR A 188 0.85 -13.58 1.65
C THR A 188 -0.15 -13.82 0.52
N ILE A 189 -1.09 -14.77 0.68
CA ILE A 189 -2.13 -15.06 -0.32
C ILE A 189 -3.01 -13.82 -0.54
N ALA A 190 -3.42 -13.15 0.53
CA ALA A 190 -4.20 -11.91 0.42
C ALA A 190 -3.39 -10.80 -0.29
N THR A 191 -2.13 -10.60 0.08
CA THR A 191 -1.25 -9.62 -0.57
C THR A 191 -1.03 -9.90 -2.05
N VAL A 192 -0.79 -11.16 -2.43
CA VAL A 192 -0.67 -11.58 -3.84
C VAL A 192 -1.98 -11.37 -4.57
N GLY A 193 -3.11 -11.69 -3.95
CA GLY A 193 -4.43 -11.47 -4.52
C GLY A 193 -4.73 -10.00 -4.84
N HIS A 194 -4.12 -9.05 -4.12
CA HIS A 194 -4.26 -7.62 -4.40
C HIS A 194 -3.72 -7.24 -5.79
N GLU A 195 -2.96 -8.10 -6.46
CA GLU A 195 -2.57 -7.95 -7.87
C GLU A 195 -3.78 -7.78 -8.81
N THR A 196 -4.97 -8.26 -8.44
CA THR A 196 -6.20 -7.98 -9.22
C THR A 196 -6.45 -6.49 -9.36
N PHE A 197 -6.15 -5.68 -8.32
CA PHE A 197 -6.11 -4.22 -8.41
C PHE A 197 -4.80 -3.71 -8.98
N GLY A 198 -3.69 -4.27 -8.51
CA GLY A 198 -2.34 -3.83 -8.85
C GLY A 198 -2.13 -3.76 -10.36
N ARG A 199 -2.62 -4.76 -11.08
CA ARG A 199 -2.51 -4.86 -12.54
C ARG A 199 -3.17 -3.68 -13.26
N ASP A 200 -4.43 -3.35 -12.96
CA ASP A 200 -5.12 -2.21 -13.56
C ASP A 200 -4.51 -0.86 -13.12
N ILE A 201 -4.20 -0.72 -11.83
CA ILE A 201 -3.62 0.51 -11.27
C ILE A 201 -2.24 0.77 -11.88
N SER A 202 -1.44 -0.26 -12.12
CA SER A 202 -0.10 -0.14 -12.70
C SER A 202 -0.10 0.35 -14.14
N GLY A 203 -1.20 0.14 -14.88
CA GLY A 203 -1.28 0.44 -16.31
C GLY A 203 -0.44 -0.50 -17.19
N ILE A 204 0.07 -1.62 -16.65
CA ILE A 204 0.94 -2.54 -17.40
C ILE A 204 0.34 -3.01 -18.73
N GLU A 205 -0.98 -3.13 -18.83
CA GLU A 205 -1.68 -3.54 -20.05
C GLU A 205 -1.69 -2.47 -21.14
N LEU A 206 -1.40 -1.21 -20.79
CA LEU A 206 -1.24 -0.11 -21.75
C LEU A 206 0.16 -0.12 -22.40
N VAL A 207 1.12 -0.82 -21.80
CA VAL A 207 2.53 -0.79 -22.21
C VAL A 207 2.73 -1.39 -23.61
N ALA A 208 2.16 -2.56 -23.90
CA ALA A 208 2.32 -3.19 -25.21
C ALA A 208 1.68 -2.36 -26.35
N PRO A 209 0.44 -1.85 -26.22
CA PRO A 209 -0.10 -0.88 -27.17
C PRO A 209 0.76 0.37 -27.35
N MET A 210 1.30 0.93 -26.26
CA MET A 210 2.20 2.09 -26.32
C MET A 210 3.50 1.77 -27.07
N GLN A 211 4.16 0.66 -26.74
CA GLN A 211 5.41 0.22 -27.37
C GLN A 211 5.25 -0.11 -28.87
N SER A 212 4.04 -0.49 -29.30
CA SER A 212 3.77 -0.71 -30.74
C SER A 212 3.83 0.58 -31.58
N VAL A 213 3.84 1.76 -30.93
CA VAL A 213 3.80 3.07 -31.59
C VAL A 213 4.97 3.97 -31.16
N LEU A 214 5.44 3.85 -29.92
CA LEU A 214 6.54 4.67 -29.37
C LEU A 214 7.85 4.46 -30.14
N THR A 215 8.53 5.55 -30.46
CA THR A 215 9.89 5.55 -31.00
C THR A 215 10.88 6.15 -29.98
N PRO A 216 12.20 5.90 -30.11
CA PRO A 216 13.21 6.45 -29.20
C PRO A 216 13.13 7.98 -29.03
N ASP A 217 12.90 8.73 -30.10
CA ASP A 217 12.91 10.20 -30.06
C ASP A 217 11.53 10.82 -29.83
N MET A 218 10.47 10.00 -29.72
CA MET A 218 9.11 10.48 -29.51
C MET A 218 8.95 11.10 -28.11
N PRO A 219 8.48 12.35 -27.99
CA PRO A 219 8.10 12.92 -26.70
C PRO A 219 6.92 12.14 -26.10
N LEU A 220 7.01 11.87 -24.80
CA LEU A 220 5.94 11.24 -24.03
C LEU A 220 5.49 12.20 -22.92
N TYR A 221 4.30 12.75 -23.06
CA TYR A 221 3.77 13.78 -22.16
C TYR A 221 2.88 13.18 -21.06
N GLY A 222 3.08 13.63 -19.82
CA GLY A 222 2.14 13.40 -18.71
C GLY A 222 1.23 14.61 -18.54
N VAL A 223 0.02 14.57 -19.11
CA VAL A 223 -0.88 15.74 -19.15
C VAL A 223 -1.73 15.80 -17.90
N ARG A 224 -1.38 16.72 -16.99
CA ARG A 224 -1.98 16.86 -15.65
C ARG A 224 -1.93 15.60 -14.79
N VAL A 225 -1.09 14.64 -15.16
CA VAL A 225 -0.98 13.33 -14.50
C VAL A 225 0.50 13.02 -14.32
N LEU A 226 0.92 12.88 -13.06
CA LEU A 226 2.18 12.25 -12.69
C LEU A 226 1.93 10.74 -12.56
N ASP A 227 2.32 9.98 -13.57
CA ASP A 227 2.20 8.53 -13.51
C ASP A 227 3.45 7.90 -12.87
N HIS A 228 3.26 7.12 -11.80
CA HIS A 228 4.38 6.53 -11.06
C HIS A 228 4.79 5.12 -11.56
N THR A 229 4.02 4.49 -12.45
CA THR A 229 4.22 3.08 -12.84
C THR A 229 4.51 2.91 -14.32
N LEU A 230 3.76 3.56 -15.21
CA LEU A 230 3.97 3.49 -16.65
C LEU A 230 5.38 3.90 -17.08
N PRO A 231 5.98 5.01 -16.57
CA PRO A 231 7.32 5.42 -16.98
C PRO A 231 8.36 4.34 -16.69
N PHE A 232 8.20 3.62 -15.57
CA PHE A 232 9.04 2.50 -15.19
C PHE A 232 8.91 1.34 -16.18
N TYR A 233 7.70 0.88 -16.49
CA TYR A 233 7.49 -0.23 -17.44
C TYR A 233 7.92 0.11 -18.87
N LEU A 234 7.74 1.36 -19.29
CA LEU A 234 8.16 1.86 -20.60
C LEU A 234 9.67 2.09 -20.67
N ARG A 235 10.35 2.19 -19.52
CA ARG A 235 11.74 2.66 -19.40
C ARG A 235 11.94 4.02 -20.06
N ARG A 236 10.96 4.91 -19.86
CA ARG A 236 10.89 6.24 -20.46
C ARG A 236 10.37 7.24 -19.45
N THR A 237 10.99 8.41 -19.40
CA THR A 237 10.50 9.53 -18.58
C THR A 237 9.31 10.21 -19.24
N LEU A 238 8.46 10.86 -18.42
CA LEU A 238 7.42 11.76 -18.91
C LEU A 238 7.93 13.19 -18.93
N THR A 239 7.58 13.94 -19.96
CA THR A 239 7.59 15.40 -19.90
C THR A 239 6.29 15.84 -19.24
N MET A 240 6.38 16.41 -18.04
CA MET A 240 5.21 16.87 -17.29
C MET A 240 4.56 18.07 -17.97
N VAL A 241 3.22 18.12 -17.92
CA VAL A 241 2.45 19.23 -18.48
C VAL A 241 1.47 19.79 -17.44
N GLU A 242 1.59 21.11 -17.21
CA GLU A 242 0.72 22.00 -16.42
C GLU A 242 0.60 21.70 -14.92
N ARG A 243 0.55 20.44 -14.50
CA ARG A 243 0.53 20.04 -13.08
C ARG A 243 1.67 19.07 -12.79
N PRO A 244 2.78 19.55 -12.18
CA PRO A 244 3.93 18.70 -11.89
C PRO A 244 3.79 17.90 -10.59
N ASP A 245 2.80 18.20 -9.75
CA ASP A 245 2.57 17.55 -8.45
C ASP A 245 3.84 17.60 -7.57
N GLU A 246 4.25 16.51 -6.94
CA GLU A 246 5.49 16.40 -6.16
C GLU A 246 6.78 16.75 -6.93
N LEU A 247 6.74 16.86 -8.26
CA LEU A 247 7.86 17.32 -9.07
C LEU A 247 7.97 18.86 -9.17
N GLU A 248 7.06 19.62 -8.55
CA GLU A 248 7.02 21.09 -8.62
C GLU A 248 8.36 21.74 -8.24
N PHE A 249 9.02 21.27 -7.18
CA PHE A 249 10.33 21.79 -6.81
C PHE A 249 11.35 21.58 -7.94
N GLY A 250 11.35 20.40 -8.56
CA GLY A 250 12.25 20.06 -9.66
C GLY A 250 12.00 20.91 -10.90
N THR A 251 10.74 21.18 -11.23
CA THR A 251 10.40 22.02 -12.38
C THR A 251 10.80 23.48 -12.22
N GLN A 252 10.97 23.97 -10.99
CA GLN A 252 11.55 25.29 -10.72
C GLN A 252 13.07 25.31 -10.87
N GLN A 253 13.76 24.18 -10.65
CA GLN A 253 15.21 24.10 -10.84
C GLN A 253 15.59 23.93 -12.31
N GLU A 254 14.79 23.18 -13.08
CA GLU A 254 15.02 22.91 -14.51
C GLU A 254 13.77 23.24 -15.34
N PRO A 255 13.46 24.54 -15.54
CA PRO A 255 12.21 24.98 -16.16
C PRO A 255 12.06 24.54 -17.62
N ASP A 256 13.15 24.24 -18.31
CA ASP A 256 13.14 23.82 -19.72
C ASP A 256 12.75 22.35 -19.92
N LYS A 257 12.61 21.56 -18.84
CA LYS A 257 12.33 20.11 -18.91
C LYS A 257 10.85 19.74 -18.74
N TRP A 258 9.94 20.72 -18.73
CA TRP A 258 8.50 20.49 -18.62
C TRP A 258 7.72 21.58 -19.36
N LEU A 259 6.41 21.37 -19.54
CA LEU A 259 5.52 22.36 -20.17
C LEU A 259 4.60 22.99 -19.11
N PRO A 260 4.83 24.25 -18.70
CA PRO A 260 4.12 24.84 -17.56
C PRO A 260 2.64 25.15 -17.83
N THR A 261 2.22 25.22 -19.09
CA THR A 261 0.85 25.58 -19.45
C THR A 261 0.25 24.63 -20.47
N MET A 262 -1.07 24.49 -20.43
CA MET A 262 -1.80 23.75 -21.45
C MET A 262 -1.63 24.35 -22.85
N ALA A 263 -1.45 25.67 -22.96
CA ALA A 263 -1.18 26.34 -24.23
C ALA A 263 0.17 25.90 -24.84
N ALA A 264 1.22 25.83 -24.03
CA ALA A 264 2.54 25.33 -24.46
C ALA A 264 2.46 23.87 -24.94
N PHE A 265 1.69 23.02 -24.23
CA PHE A 265 1.42 21.66 -24.68
C PHE A 265 0.69 21.61 -26.01
N LYS A 266 -0.40 22.38 -26.19
CA LYS A 266 -1.14 22.41 -27.46
C LYS A 266 -0.25 22.82 -28.63
N GLN A 267 0.61 23.83 -28.43
CA GLN A 267 1.59 24.25 -29.43
C GLN A 267 2.61 23.15 -29.75
N ALA A 268 3.17 22.49 -28.74
CA ALA A 268 4.09 21.37 -28.94
C ALA A 268 3.40 20.18 -29.64
N TRP A 269 2.15 19.88 -29.27
CA TRP A 269 1.33 18.78 -29.80
C TRP A 269 0.99 18.95 -31.28
N THR A 270 0.82 20.20 -31.76
CA THR A 270 0.49 20.52 -33.15
C THR A 270 1.69 20.97 -33.98
N SER A 271 2.91 20.91 -33.43
CA SER A 271 4.14 21.37 -34.10
C SER A 271 4.57 20.54 -35.33
N GLY A 272 3.95 19.37 -35.53
CA GLY A 272 4.27 18.43 -36.61
C GLY A 272 5.17 17.26 -36.18
N ALA A 273 5.85 17.34 -35.03
CA ALA A 273 6.57 16.21 -34.48
C ALA A 273 5.59 15.16 -33.91
N HIS A 274 5.78 13.88 -34.24
CA HIS A 274 4.99 12.80 -33.64
C HIS A 274 5.25 12.72 -32.15
N ALA A 275 4.18 12.63 -31.36
CA ALA A 275 4.24 12.58 -29.90
C ALA A 275 3.13 11.71 -29.31
N MET A 276 3.35 11.25 -28.09
CA MET A 276 2.39 10.50 -27.29
C MET A 276 2.08 11.23 -25.99
N ALA A 277 0.86 11.08 -25.48
CA ALA A 277 0.46 11.63 -24.19
C ALA A 277 -0.33 10.60 -23.36
N VAL A 278 -0.12 10.64 -22.05
CA VAL A 278 -0.91 9.94 -21.03
C VAL A 278 -1.66 10.99 -20.23
N MET A 279 -2.96 10.77 -20.03
CA MET A 279 -3.84 11.71 -19.32
C MET A 279 -5.03 10.99 -18.67
N SER A 280 -5.80 11.68 -17.84
CA SER A 280 -7.05 11.13 -17.29
C SER A 280 -8.18 11.14 -18.34
N PRO A 281 -9.22 10.28 -18.21
CA PRO A 281 -10.39 10.31 -19.08
C PRO A 281 -11.06 11.69 -19.17
N GLU A 282 -11.11 12.45 -18.07
CA GLU A 282 -11.68 13.79 -18.01
C GLU A 282 -10.83 14.80 -18.78
N THR A 283 -9.50 14.71 -18.64
CA THR A 283 -8.56 15.57 -19.37
C THR A 283 -8.65 15.29 -20.88
N HIS A 284 -8.76 14.02 -21.26
CA HIS A 284 -8.97 13.62 -22.65
C HIS A 284 -10.29 14.18 -23.20
N ALA A 285 -11.40 14.04 -22.47
CA ALA A 285 -12.69 14.56 -22.89
C ALA A 285 -12.67 16.10 -23.08
N ALA A 286 -12.00 16.82 -22.18
CA ALA A 286 -11.84 18.27 -22.28
C ALA A 286 -11.00 18.69 -23.50
N LEU A 287 -9.88 18.03 -23.77
CA LEU A 287 -9.05 18.37 -24.94
C LEU A 287 -9.71 17.97 -26.26
N ARG A 288 -10.53 16.92 -26.24
CA ARG A 288 -11.32 16.50 -27.41
C ARG A 288 -12.41 17.51 -27.76
N SER A 289 -13.07 18.14 -26.77
CA SER A 289 -14.06 19.20 -27.04
C SER A 289 -13.43 20.47 -27.63
N GLU A 290 -12.14 20.67 -27.40
CA GLU A 290 -11.33 21.71 -28.04
C GLU A 290 -10.81 21.33 -29.43
N HIS A 291 -11.26 20.20 -30.00
CA HIS A 291 -10.90 19.72 -31.35
C HIS A 291 -9.41 19.45 -31.54
N LEU A 292 -8.67 19.17 -30.47
CA LEU A 292 -7.27 18.76 -30.56
C LEU A 292 -7.18 17.36 -31.22
N PRO A 293 -6.24 17.12 -32.15
CA PRO A 293 -6.10 15.81 -32.79
C PRO A 293 -5.56 14.78 -31.78
N LEU A 294 -6.47 13.97 -31.25
CA LEU A 294 -6.20 12.95 -30.23
C LEU A 294 -6.65 11.59 -30.75
N PHE A 295 -5.70 10.75 -31.12
CA PHE A 295 -5.96 9.39 -31.60
C PHE A 295 -5.64 8.40 -30.49
N VAL A 296 -6.68 7.79 -29.91
CA VAL A 296 -6.55 6.86 -28.79
C VAL A 296 -5.83 5.58 -29.23
N ILE A 297 -4.81 5.18 -28.47
CA ILE A 297 -4.07 3.92 -28.67
C ILE A 297 -4.57 2.86 -27.69
N ALA A 298 -4.75 3.25 -26.44
CA ALA A 298 -5.20 2.38 -25.37
C ALA A 298 -5.81 3.22 -24.25
N GLN A 299 -6.69 2.62 -23.46
CA GLN A 299 -7.29 3.25 -22.30
C GLN A 299 -7.66 2.21 -21.25
N ASN A 300 -7.71 2.64 -20.00
CA ASN A 300 -8.33 1.91 -18.91
C ASN A 300 -9.15 2.89 -18.05
N ALA A 301 -9.62 2.44 -16.88
CA ALA A 301 -10.46 3.27 -16.00
C ALA A 301 -9.77 4.56 -15.51
N ARG A 302 -8.43 4.61 -15.52
CA ARG A 302 -7.64 5.72 -14.94
C ARG A 302 -6.94 6.58 -15.99
N ARG A 303 -6.71 6.04 -17.18
CA ARG A 303 -5.79 6.61 -18.17
C ARG A 303 -6.34 6.48 -19.58
N VAL A 304 -6.07 7.51 -20.37
CA VAL A 304 -6.21 7.49 -21.82
C VAL A 304 -4.84 7.79 -22.40
N VAL A 305 -4.39 6.93 -23.30
CA VAL A 305 -3.15 7.07 -24.05
C VAL A 305 -3.48 7.45 -25.48
N VAL A 306 -2.90 8.55 -25.94
CA VAL A 306 -3.19 9.13 -27.25
C VAL A 306 -1.91 9.50 -28.00
N VAL A 307 -2.00 9.57 -29.32
CA VAL A 307 -1.00 10.19 -30.20
C VAL A 307 -1.61 11.33 -31.02
N ASN A 308 -0.75 12.19 -31.57
CA ASN A 308 -1.15 13.35 -32.37
C ASN A 308 -1.25 13.10 -33.87
N PHE A 309 -1.06 11.86 -34.34
CA PHE A 309 -1.12 11.48 -35.75
C PHE A 309 -2.11 10.31 -35.95
N PRO A 310 -2.80 10.26 -37.11
CA PRO A 310 -3.70 9.16 -37.41
C PRO A 310 -2.91 7.86 -37.57
N ARG A 311 -3.40 6.77 -36.97
CA ARG A 311 -2.98 5.43 -37.35
C ARG A 311 -3.81 4.97 -38.54
N ALA A 312 -3.17 4.27 -39.49
CA ALA A 312 -3.92 3.43 -40.40
C ALA A 312 -4.80 2.47 -39.58
N ALA A 313 -6.08 2.35 -39.95
CA ALA A 313 -6.94 1.35 -39.33
C ALA A 313 -6.29 -0.04 -39.50
N PRO A 314 -6.33 -0.90 -38.47
CA PRO A 314 -5.81 -2.25 -38.57
C PRO A 314 -6.48 -3.04 -39.71
#